data_AF-A0A382VTN8-F1
#
_entry.id   AF-A0A382VTN8-F1
#
_cell.length_a   1.000
_cell.length_b   1.000
_cell.length_c   1.000
_cell.angle_alpha   90.00
_cell.angle_beta   90.00
_cell.angle_gamma   90.00
#
_symmetry.space_group_name_H-M   'P 1'
#
loop_
_entity.id
_entity.type
_entity.pdbx_description
1 polymer ?
#
loop_
_entity_poly.entity_id
_entity_poly.type
_entity_poly.pdbx_seq_one_letter_code
_entity_poly.pdbx_strand_id
1 'polypeptide(L)' 'MIEKTNLMSGKRGLVMGVANDHSIAWGIAKVLRDHGAELAFTFQDQTFEKR' A
#
# COMPACT_ATOMS: atom_id res chain seq x y z
N MET A 1 -18.75 -10.15 -1.73
CA MET A 1 -18.16 -9.22 -2.73
C MET A 1 -17.73 -7.98 -1.97
N ILE A 2 -16.49 -7.52 -2.12
CA ILE A 2 -16.06 -6.26 -1.49
C ILE A 2 -16.70 -5.13 -2.29
N GLU A 3 -17.61 -4.39 -1.67
CA GLU A 3 -18.21 -3.21 -2.26
C GLU A 3 -17.10 -2.16 -2.45
N LYS A 4 -16.76 -1.83 -3.71
CA LYS A 4 -15.74 -0.83 -4.05
C LYS A 4 -16.27 0.56 -3.71
N THR A 5 -16.20 0.90 -2.43
CA THR A 5 -16.54 2.21 -1.89
C THR A 5 -15.31 3.11 -1.93
N ASN A 6 -15.46 4.38 -2.29
CA ASN A 6 -14.36 5.36 -2.28
C ASN A 6 -14.04 5.86 -0.86
N LEU A 7 -14.03 4.95 0.12
CA LEU A 7 -13.88 5.26 1.54
C LEU A 7 -12.60 6.08 1.85
N MET A 8 -11.54 5.84 1.08
CA MET A 8 -10.24 6.47 1.27
C MET A 8 -9.98 7.63 0.31
N SER A 9 -10.98 8.03 -0.48
CA SER A 9 -10.84 9.14 -1.44
C SER A 9 -10.40 10.44 -0.74
N GLY A 10 -9.38 11.08 -1.29
CA GLY A 10 -8.80 12.33 -0.78
C GLY A 10 -7.93 12.17 0.47
N LYS A 11 -7.75 10.95 0.99
CA LYS A 11 -6.86 10.69 2.12
C LYS A 11 -5.45 10.38 1.62
N ARG A 12 -4.46 10.95 2.30
CA ARG A 12 -3.03 10.72 2.09
C ARG A 12 -2.48 9.86 3.22
N GLY A 13 -1.72 8.82 2.89
CA GLY A 13 -1.17 7.87 3.87
C GLY A 13 0.28 7.49 3.59
N LEU A 14 1.05 7.28 4.65
CA LEU A 14 2.39 6.69 4.59
C LEU A 14 2.29 5.19 4.90
N VAL A 15 2.79 4.35 3.99
CA VAL A 15 2.91 2.91 4.20
C VAL A 15 4.38 2.55 4.39
N MET A 16 4.68 1.84 5.47
CA MET A 16 6.01 1.35 5.80
C MET A 16 6.01 -0.18 5.82
N GLY A 17 7.17 -0.79 5.61
CA GLY A 17 7.33 -2.25 5.71
C GLY A 17 6.79 -3.03 4.50
N VAL A 18 6.73 -2.40 3.31
CA VAL A 18 6.44 -3.12 2.06
C VAL A 18 7.71 -3.83 1.61
N ALA A 19 7.73 -5.16 1.77
CA ALA A 19 8.86 -5.99 1.35
C ALA A 19 8.72 -6.48 -0.10
N ASN A 20 7.52 -6.92 -0.47
CA ASN A 20 7.16 -7.42 -1.80
C ASN A 20 5.63 -7.46 -1.94
N ASP A 21 5.13 -7.93 -3.08
CA ASP A 21 3.71 -8.09 -3.40
C ASP A 21 2.98 -9.19 -2.60
N HIS A 22 3.70 -9.96 -1.78
CA HIS A 22 3.16 -10.95 -0.85
C HIS A 22 3.12 -10.43 0.60
N SER A 23 3.67 -9.25 0.87
CA SER A 23 3.70 -8.67 2.22
C SER A 23 2.32 -8.19 2.69
N ILE A 24 2.08 -8.24 4.01
CA ILE A 24 0.84 -7.72 4.61
C ILE A 24 0.67 -6.22 4.30
N ALA A 25 1.76 -5.46 4.39
CA ALA A 25 1.76 -4.02 4.09
C ALA A 25 1.33 -3.74 2.64
N TRP A 26 1.74 -4.58 1.69
CA TRP A 26 1.27 -4.49 0.30
C TRP A 26 -0.22 -4.78 0.16
N GLY A 27 -0.71 -5.83 0.82
CA GLY A 27 -2.14 -6.16 0.81
C GLY A 27 -3.00 -5.00 1.32
N ILE A 28 -2.57 -4.37 2.42
CA ILE A 28 -3.22 -3.17 2.97
C ILE A 28 -3.14 -2.01 1.97
N ALA A 29 -1.96 -1.71 1.44
CA ALA A 29 -1.77 -0.61 0.49
C ALA A 29 -2.64 -0.76 -0.77
N LYS A 30 -2.80 -1.98 -1.27
CA LYS A 30 -3.65 -2.28 -2.42
C LYS A 30 -5.11 -1.95 -2.15
N VAL A 31 -5.67 -2.43 -1.03
CA VAL A 31 -7.06 -2.12 -0.66
C VAL A 31 -7.27 -0.63 -0.44
N LEU A 32 -6.32 0.05 0.22
CA LEU A 32 -6.39 1.49 0.43
C LEU A 32 -6.39 2.26 -0.91
N ARG A 33 -5.52 1.87 -1.85
CA ARG A 33 -5.46 2.46 -3.19
C ARG A 33 -6.75 2.20 -3.98
N ASP A 34 -7.27 0.98 -3.92
CA ASP A 34 -8.53 0.59 -4.58
C ASP A 34 -9.72 1.41 -4.06
N HIS A 35 -9.64 1.92 -2.83
CA HIS A 35 -10.64 2.80 -2.21
C HIS A 35 -10.33 4.30 -2.34
N GLY A 36 -9.36 4.68 -3.19
CA GLY A 36 -9.08 6.08 -3.56
C GLY A 36 -8.00 6.80 -2.74
N ALA A 37 -7.20 6.07 -1.94
CA ALA A 37 -6.11 6.68 -1.19
C ALA A 37 -4.94 7.13 -2.09
N GLU A 38 -4.32 8.25 -1.72
CA GLU A 38 -2.97 8.62 -2.17
C GLU A 38 -1.95 8.09 -1.17
N LEU A 39 -1.06 7.21 -1.61
CA LEU A 39 -0.10 6.54 -0.72
C LEU A 39 1.33 6.90 -1.07
N ALA A 40 2.12 7.19 -0.04
CA ALA A 40 3.57 7.26 -0.08
C ALA A 40 4.16 6.01 0.57
N PHE A 41 5.33 5.58 0.12
CA PHE A 41 6.01 4.40 0.65
C PHE A 41 7.37 4.79 1.22
N THR A 42 7.76 4.13 2.31
CA THR A 42 9.16 4.08 2.73
C THR A 42 9.69 2.68 2.51
N PHE A 43 10.97 2.62 2.18
CA PHE A 43 11.72 1.39 2.05
C PHE A 43 12.85 1.47 3.06
N GLN A 44 13.03 0.42 3.88
CA GLN A 44 14.30 0.27 4.57
C GLN A 44 15.36 0.02 3.51
N ASP A 45 16.53 0.64 3.69
CA ASP A 45 17.64 0.82 2.74
C ASP A 45 18.30 -0.50 2.22
N GLN A 46 17.58 -1.64 2.26
CA GLN A 46 18.10 -2.98 2.02
C GLN A 46 17.17 -3.90 1.20
N THR A 47 15.99 -3.46 0.74
CA THR A 47 15.14 -4.29 -0.16
C THR A 47 15.51 -4.13 -1.64
N PHE A 48 16.77 -3.79 -1.91
CA PHE A 48 17.41 -3.81 -3.22
C PHE A 48 18.54 -4.86 -3.28
N GLU A 49 18.31 -6.07 -2.76
CA GLU A 49 19.06 -7.23 -3.26
C GLU A 49 18.13 -8.30 -3.82
N LYS A 50 18.03 -8.21 -5.14
CA LYS A 50 17.93 -9.30 -6.13
C LYS A 50 16.53 -9.78 -6.51
N ARG A 51 16.28 -9.50 -7.79
CA ARG A 51 15.46 -10.28 -8.73
C ARG A 51 15.72 -11.77 -8.58
#